data_AF-A0A7X3SHX6-F1
#
_entry.id   AF-A0A7X3SHX6-F1
#
_cell.length_a   1.000
_cell.length_b   1.000
_cell.length_c   1.000
_cell.angle_alpha   90.00
_cell.angle_beta   90.00
_cell.angle_gamma   90.00
#
_symmetry.space_group_name_H-M   'P 1'
#
loop_
_entity.id
_entity.type
_entity.pdbx_description
1 polymer ?
#
loop_
_entity_poly.entity_id
_entity_poly.type
_entity_poly.pdbx_seq_one_letter_code
_entity_poly.pdbx_strand_id
1 'polypeptide(L)' 'MPSAADIIKDYVTEFSRLQDWMTPIKDVAPDTYESMHKRYLELKVTLSSLGVNLTEIDRIKE' A
#
# COMPACT_ATOMS: atom_id res chain seq x y z
N MET A 1 -24.47 -2.03 3.63
CA MET A 1 -23.42 -1.40 2.81
C MET A 1 -22.29 -1.00 3.74
N PRO A 2 -21.02 -1.20 3.37
CA PRO A 2 -19.89 -0.72 4.16
C PRO A 2 -19.96 0.80 4.28
N SER A 3 -19.55 1.34 5.43
CA SER A 3 -19.38 2.78 5.57
C SER A 3 -18.11 3.24 4.83
N ALA A 4 -17.98 4.54 4.57
CA ALA A 4 -16.73 5.10 4.05
C ALA A 4 -15.53 4.81 4.98
N ALA A 5 -15.76 4.76 6.30
CA ALA A 5 -14.72 4.43 7.28
C ALA A 5 -14.27 2.96 7.17
N ASP A 6 -15.20 2.03 6.92
CA ASP A 6 -14.86 0.61 6.72
C ASP A 6 -14.01 0.44 5.46
N ILE A 7 -14.38 1.11 4.36
CA ILE A 7 -13.61 1.09 3.11
C ILE A 7 -12.20 1.61 3.36
N ILE A 8 -12.04 2.77 4.01
CA ILE A 8 -10.71 3.33 4.31
C ILE A 8 -9.89 2.36 5.17
N LYS A 9 -10.49 1.77 6.22
CA LYS A 9 -9.81 0.81 7.09
C LYS A 9 -9.28 -0.40 6.30
N ASP A 10 -10.08 -0.93 5.39
CA ASP A 10 -9.68 -2.07 4.56
C ASP A 10 -8.48 -1.70 3.67
N TYR A 11 -8.55 -0.57 2.97
CA TYR A 11 -7.45 -0.12 2.11
C TYR A 11 -6.17 0.22 2.89
N VAL A 12 -6.28 0.81 4.10
CA VAL A 12 -5.12 1.07 4.97
C VAL A 12 -4.48 -0.25 5.42
N THR A 13 -5.31 -1.25 5.77
CA THR A 13 -4.82 -2.58 6.17
C THR A 13 -4.08 -3.27 5.03
N GLU A 14 -4.65 -3.25 3.83
CA GLU A 14 -4.01 -3.79 2.61
C GLU A 14 -2.71 -3.05 2.28
N PHE A 15 -2.70 -1.73 2.37
CA PHE A 15 -1.52 -0.90 2.10
C PHE A 15 -0.40 -1.18 3.10
N SER A 16 -0.70 -1.33 4.39
CA SER A 16 0.31 -1.72 5.38
C SER A 16 0.89 -3.10 5.07
N ARG A 17 0.02 -4.11 4.89
CA ARG A 17 0.44 -5.50 4.69
C ARG A 17 1.28 -5.69 3.43
N LEU A 18 0.91 -5.01 2.34
CA LEU A 18 1.67 -5.09 1.10
C LEU A 18 3.12 -4.60 1.29
N GLN A 19 3.31 -3.50 2.00
CA GLN A 19 4.65 -2.96 2.28
C GLN A 19 5.48 -3.87 3.18
N ASP A 20 4.84 -4.54 4.15
CA ASP A 20 5.50 -5.54 5.01
C ASP A 20 6.04 -6.70 4.17
N TRP A 21 5.30 -7.10 3.13
CA TRP A 21 5.80 -8.10 2.20
C TRP A 21 6.83 -7.54 1.25
N MET A 22 6.68 -6.33 0.70
CA MET A 22 7.64 -5.77 -0.27
C MET A 22 9.05 -5.61 0.29
N THR A 23 9.17 -5.20 1.56
CA THR A 23 10.46 -4.90 2.20
C THR A 23 11.48 -6.06 2.13
N PRO A 24 11.17 -7.29 2.59
CA PRO A 24 12.12 -8.40 2.56
C PRO A 24 12.43 -8.95 1.15
N ILE A 25 11.59 -8.69 0.15
CA ILE A 25 11.75 -9.27 -1.20
C ILE A 25 12.49 -8.34 -2.17
N LYS A 26 12.66 -7.04 -1.83
CA LYS A 26 13.30 -6.03 -2.69
C LYS A 26 14.60 -6.52 -3.32
N ASP A 27 15.49 -7.11 -2.52
CA ASP A 27 16.80 -7.59 -2.97
C ASP A 27 16.82 -9.10 -3.33
N VAL A 28 15.75 -9.84 -3.03
CA VAL A 28 15.68 -11.29 -3.19
C VAL A 28 15.07 -11.70 -4.53
N ALA A 29 14.02 -11.02 -4.98
CA ALA A 29 13.40 -11.27 -6.28
C ALA A 29 12.82 -9.95 -6.86
N PRO A 30 13.67 -9.16 -7.54
CA PRO A 30 13.29 -7.85 -8.09
C PRO A 30 12.04 -7.88 -8.95
N ASP A 31 11.85 -8.90 -9.80
CA ASP A 31 10.66 -9.01 -10.65
C ASP A 31 9.36 -9.16 -9.83
N THR A 32 9.42 -9.87 -8.70
CA THR A 32 8.27 -9.99 -7.79
C THR A 32 8.04 -8.70 -7.03
N TYR A 33 9.11 -8.04 -6.57
CA TYR A 33 9.00 -6.71 -5.96
C TYR A 33 8.33 -5.70 -6.90
N GLU A 34 8.75 -5.65 -8.18
CA GLU A 34 8.16 -4.76 -9.19
C GLU A 34 6.67 -5.05 -9.44
N SER A 35 6.28 -6.32 -9.42
CA SER A 35 4.86 -6.70 -9.51
C SER A 35 4.06 -6.17 -8.31
N MET A 36 4.61 -6.26 -7.10
CA MET A 36 3.98 -5.75 -5.87
C MET A 36 3.96 -4.22 -5.84
N HIS A 37 4.99 -3.57 -6.36
CA HIS A 37 5.11 -2.11 -6.42
C HIS A 37 3.98 -1.48 -7.23
N LYS A 38 3.54 -2.12 -8.33
CA LYS A 38 2.35 -1.69 -9.09
C LYS A 38 1.10 -1.62 -8.21
N ARG A 39 0.84 -2.66 -7.41
CA ARG A 39 -0.29 -2.69 -6.48
C ARG A 39 -0.15 -1.66 -5.36
N TYR A 40 1.06 -1.42 -4.88
CA TYR A 40 1.36 -0.40 -3.88
C TYR A 40 0.98 1.00 -4.40
N LEU A 41 1.34 1.32 -5.66
CA LEU A 41 0.97 2.59 -6.29
C LEU A 41 -0.55 2.75 -6.45
N GLU A 42 -1.27 1.69 -6.87
CA GLU A 42 -2.74 1.71 -6.96
C GLU A 42 -3.41 2.01 -5.61
N LEU A 43 -2.94 1.37 -4.54
CA LEU A 43 -3.44 1.58 -3.18
C LEU A 43 -3.11 3.01 -2.69
N LYS A 44 -1.89 3.49 -2.97
CA LYS A 44 -1.44 4.85 -2.60
C LYS A 44 -2.31 5.92 -3.26
N VAL A 45 -2.56 5.80 -4.56
CA VAL A 45 -3.43 6.72 -5.32
C VAL A 45 -4.86 6.66 -4.77
N THR A 46 -5.37 5.46 -4.51
CA THR A 46 -6.73 5.28 -3.98
C THR A 46 -6.88 5.94 -2.60
N LEU A 47 -6.00 5.65 -1.66
CA LEU A 47 -6.03 6.24 -0.32
C LEU A 47 -5.86 7.77 -0.34
N SER A 48 -4.99 8.28 -1.22
CA SER A 48 -4.83 9.72 -1.42
C SER A 48 -6.13 10.36 -1.95
N SER A 49 -6.81 9.71 -2.90
CA SER A 49 -8.11 10.18 -3.41
C SER A 49 -9.23 10.16 -2.36
N LEU A 50 -9.12 9.27 -1.37
CA LEU A 50 -10.01 9.19 -0.21
C LEU A 50 -9.63 10.19 0.91
N GLY A 51 -8.61 11.02 0.71
CA GLY A 51 -8.18 12.03 1.68
C GLY A 51 -7.39 11.49 2.87
N VAL A 52 -6.85 10.28 2.77
CA VAL A 52 -6.03 9.67 3.84
C VAL A 52 -4.63 10.28 3.81
N ASN A 53 -4.15 10.76 4.96
CA ASN A 53 -2.76 11.20 5.11
C ASN A 53 -1.83 9.98 5.17
N LEU A 54 -0.93 9.85 4.19
CA LEU A 54 -0.01 8.71 4.06
C LEU A 54 1.36 8.92 4.70
N THR A 55 1.67 10.13 5.18
CA THR A 55 3.05 10.53 5.58
C THR A 55 3.75 9.54 6.52
N GLU A 56 3.03 9.01 7.50
CA GLU A 56 3.59 8.09 8.51
C GLU A 56 3.44 6.59 8.14
N ILE A 57 2.56 6.27 7.19
CA ILE A 57 2.24 4.87 6.84
C ILE A 57 2.84 4.42 5.50
N ASP A 58 3.41 5.36 4.75
CA ASP A 58 4.17 5.10 3.53
C ASP A 58 5.66 4.87 3.85
N ARG A 59 6.05 3.59 3.83
CA ARG A 59 7.36 3.07 4.25
C ARG A 59 8.26 2.71 3.08
N ILE A 60 7.70 2.55 1.88
CA ILE A 60 8.47 2.25 0.67
C ILE A 60 9.02 3.57 0.13
N LYS A 61 10.28 3.84 0.44
CA LYS A 61 11.05 4.94 -0.15
C LYS A 61 11.73 4.40 -1.42
N GLU A 62 11.51 5.09 -2.53
CA GLU A 62 12.34 4.93 -3.73
C GLU A 62 13.81 5.19 -3.39
#